data_AF-A0A7S1UEQ2-F1
#
_entry.id   AF-A0A7S1UEQ2-F1
#
_cell.length_a   1.000
_cell.length_b   1.000
_cell.length_c   1.000
_cell.angle_alpha   90.00
_cell.angle_beta   90.00
_cell.angle_gamma   90.00
#
_symmetry.space_group_name_H-M   'P 1'
#
loop_
_entity.id
_entity.type
_entity.pdbx_description
1 polymer ?
#
loop_
_entity_poly.entity_id
_entity_poly.type
_entity_poly.pdbx_seq_one_letter_code
_entity_poly.pdbx_strand_id
1 'polypeptide(L)'
;LFDYSDAAYIFLLFLVFMLASTALALALAALFNRGMAAAVASSIFYVLGYAIYEATYMESVPRATKRAACLHPVTCFTLATIPLAEYEESGVGITADTLDSAENNNFTVADALGMLSLDIVLFLLLAWYLDQVAPKEWGVPRPWYFLFQARYWREVF
;
A
#
# COMPACT_ATOMS: atom_id res chain seq x y z
N LEU A 1 10.43 -19.07 14.04
CA LEU A 1 10.46 -17.58 13.87
C LEU A 1 9.07 -17.05 14.14
N PHE A 2 8.04 -17.69 13.56
CA PHE A 2 6.66 -17.57 14.02
C PHE A 2 6.17 -18.98 14.36
N ASP A 3 6.22 -19.32 15.64
CA ASP A 3 5.89 -20.64 16.17
C ASP A 3 4.43 -20.66 16.69
N TYR A 4 3.87 -19.47 17.02
CA TYR A 4 2.50 -19.31 17.53
C TYR A 4 1.54 -18.70 16.52
N SER A 5 2.02 -17.88 15.58
CA SER A 5 1.18 -17.25 14.57
C SER A 5 0.76 -18.21 13.44
N ASP A 6 -0.48 -18.07 12.96
CA ASP A 6 -0.97 -18.82 11.81
C ASP A 6 -0.25 -18.40 10.52
N ALA A 7 0.40 -19.37 9.87
CA ALA A 7 1.18 -19.13 8.64
C ALA A 7 0.34 -18.51 7.51
N ALA A 8 -0.98 -18.73 7.48
CA ALA A 8 -1.88 -18.17 6.49
C ALA A 8 -1.97 -16.63 6.59
N TYR A 9 -2.07 -16.06 7.79
CA TYR A 9 -2.15 -14.60 7.97
C TYR A 9 -0.82 -13.93 7.65
N ILE A 10 0.29 -14.54 8.06
CA ILE A 10 1.63 -14.07 7.70
C ILE A 10 1.78 -14.06 6.18
N PHE A 11 1.48 -15.20 5.52
CA PHE A 11 1.54 -15.29 4.07
C PHE A 11 0.67 -14.22 3.40
N LEU A 12 -0.56 -14.01 3.89
CA LEU A 12 -1.48 -13.03 3.36
C LEU A 12 -0.93 -11.61 3.51
N LEU A 13 -0.36 -11.25 4.67
CA LEU A 13 0.28 -9.95 4.91
C LEU A 13 1.41 -9.68 3.91
N PHE A 14 2.32 -10.63 3.71
CA PHE A 14 3.39 -10.50 2.71
C PHE A 14 2.84 -10.42 1.29
N LEU A 15 1.82 -11.20 0.96
CA LEU A 15 1.20 -11.22 -0.36
C LEU A 15 0.57 -9.86 -0.69
N VAL A 16 -0.28 -9.32 0.19
CA VAL A 16 -0.93 -8.03 -0.07
C VAL A 16 0.07 -6.90 -0.08
N PHE A 17 1.14 -6.97 0.73
CA PHE A 17 2.24 -6.02 0.68
C PHE A 17 2.96 -6.05 -0.67
N MET A 18 3.31 -7.22 -1.20
CA MET A 18 3.95 -7.34 -2.52
C MET A 18 3.04 -6.85 -3.65
N LEU A 19 1.74 -7.16 -3.58
CA LEU A 19 0.77 -6.70 -4.58
C LEU A 19 0.59 -5.19 -4.55
N ALA A 20 0.43 -4.58 -3.36
CA ALA A 20 0.31 -3.13 -3.19
C ALA A 20 1.58 -2.41 -3.68
N SER A 21 2.74 -2.95 -3.31
CA SER A 21 4.06 -2.51 -3.76
C SER A 21 4.20 -2.54 -5.29
N THR A 22 3.75 -3.61 -5.92
CA THR A 22 3.76 -3.75 -7.38
C THR A 22 2.81 -2.77 -8.04
N ALA A 23 1.59 -2.60 -7.52
CA ALA A 23 0.60 -1.66 -8.03
C ALA A 23 1.12 -0.21 -7.96
N LEU A 24 1.76 0.17 -6.85
CA LEU A 24 2.41 1.46 -6.69
C LEU A 24 3.53 1.67 -7.71
N ALA A 25 4.39 0.66 -7.91
CA ALA A 25 5.46 0.73 -8.91
C ALA A 25 4.92 0.90 -10.34
N LEU A 26 3.81 0.24 -10.68
CA LEU A 26 3.12 0.42 -11.96
C LEU A 26 2.56 1.85 -12.11
N ALA A 27 1.94 2.39 -11.05
CA ALA A 27 1.43 3.75 -11.06
C ALA A 27 2.54 4.79 -11.25
N LEU A 28 3.67 4.62 -10.55
CA LEU A 28 4.83 5.49 -10.71
C LEU A 28 5.46 5.33 -12.09
N ALA A 29 5.56 4.11 -12.63
CA ALA A 29 6.10 3.88 -13.97
C ALA A 29 5.31 4.60 -15.06
N ALA A 30 3.97 4.68 -14.93
CA ALA A 30 3.11 5.38 -15.88
C ALA A 30 3.40 6.90 -15.98
N LEU A 31 4.09 7.50 -15.01
CA LEU A 31 4.47 8.92 -15.03
C LEU A 31 5.71 9.22 -15.87
N PHE A 32 6.52 8.21 -16.20
CA PHE A 32 7.82 8.40 -16.83
C PHE A 32 7.90 7.69 -18.18
N ASN A 33 8.28 8.43 -19.23
CA ASN A 33 8.51 7.86 -20.55
C ASN A 33 9.80 7.02 -20.65
N ARG A 34 10.71 7.15 -19.69
CA ARG A 34 11.98 6.43 -19.65
C ARG A 34 12.01 5.48 -18.46
N GLY A 35 12.13 4.17 -18.72
CA GLY A 35 12.14 3.14 -17.67
C GLY A 35 13.20 3.33 -16.58
N MET A 36 14.39 3.84 -16.94
CA MET A 36 15.44 4.13 -15.94
C MET A 36 15.08 5.28 -15.00
N ALA A 37 14.40 6.32 -15.50
CA ALA A 37 13.92 7.42 -14.66
C ALA A 37 12.82 6.96 -13.71
N ALA A 38 11.90 6.12 -14.20
CA ALA A 38 10.87 5.47 -13.39
C ALA A 38 11.47 4.64 -12.25
N ALA A 39 12.50 3.84 -12.56
CA ALA A 39 13.15 2.98 -11.57
C ALA A 39 13.81 3.80 -10.45
N VAL A 40 14.58 4.84 -10.79
CA VAL A 40 15.23 5.71 -9.79
C VAL A 40 14.19 6.45 -8.93
N ALA A 41 13.16 7.03 -9.57
CA ALA A 41 12.10 7.74 -8.86
C ALA A 41 11.32 6.81 -7.93
N SER A 42 10.99 5.60 -8.38
CA SER A 42 10.30 4.60 -7.56
C SER A 42 11.15 4.19 -6.36
N SER A 43 12.45 3.94 -6.55
CA SER A 43 13.35 3.61 -5.44
C SER A 43 13.42 4.72 -4.37
N ILE A 44 13.49 5.99 -4.79
CA ILE A 44 13.45 7.12 -3.86
C ILE A 44 12.12 7.13 -3.10
N PHE A 45 11.01 6.93 -3.81
CA PHE A 45 9.68 6.88 -3.20
C PHE A 45 9.58 5.76 -2.14
N TYR A 46 10.12 4.57 -2.43
CA TYR A 46 10.18 3.46 -1.47
C TYR A 46 10.91 3.82 -0.18
N VAL A 47 12.04 4.54 -0.28
CA VAL A 47 12.82 4.99 0.89
C VAL A 47 12.03 5.99 1.75
N LEU A 48 11.18 6.84 1.14
CA LEU A 48 10.32 7.76 1.89
C LEU A 48 9.37 7.01 2.84
N GLY A 49 8.92 5.81 2.48
CA GLY A 49 8.10 4.98 3.35
C GLY A 49 8.72 4.71 4.72
N TYR A 50 10.04 4.56 4.80
CA TYR A 50 10.72 4.39 6.07
C TYR A 50 10.69 5.67 6.92
N ALA A 51 10.89 6.83 6.32
CA ALA A 51 10.80 8.11 7.03
C ALA A 51 9.38 8.39 7.57
N ILE A 52 8.35 8.00 6.81
CA ILE A 52 6.95 8.12 7.25
C ILE A 52 6.68 7.18 8.44
N TYR A 53 7.23 5.95 8.41
CA TYR A 53 7.14 5.02 9.53
C TYR A 53 7.76 5.60 10.82
N GLU A 54 8.98 6.13 10.74
CA GLU A 54 9.65 6.76 11.89
C GLU A 54 8.85 7.93 12.48
N ALA A 55 8.10 8.66 11.65
CA ALA A 55 7.23 9.74 12.11
C ALA A 55 5.92 9.27 12.76
N THR A 56 5.51 8.00 12.57
CA THR A 56 4.16 7.52 12.90
C THR A 56 4.11 6.32 13.82
N TYR A 57 5.23 5.65 14.10
CA TYR A 57 5.25 4.44 14.93
C TYR A 57 4.92 4.67 16.41
N MET A 58 5.07 5.91 16.91
CA MET A 58 4.85 6.23 18.32
C MET A 58 3.41 5.90 18.78
N GLU A 59 3.26 5.39 20.00
CA GLU A 59 1.95 5.05 20.58
C GLU A 59 1.02 6.27 20.73
N SER A 60 1.60 7.46 20.95
CA SER A 60 0.87 8.72 21.06
C SER A 60 0.18 9.15 19.77
N VAL A 61 0.58 8.58 18.62
CA VAL A 61 0.00 8.90 17.31
C VAL A 61 -1.35 8.17 17.18
N PRO A 62 -2.43 8.88 16.82
CA PRO A 62 -3.76 8.28 16.68
C PRO A 62 -3.81 7.15 15.62
N ARG A 63 -4.64 6.12 15.86
CA ARG A 63 -4.89 5.01 14.90
C ARG A 63 -5.27 5.52 13.50
N ALA A 64 -6.04 6.60 13.42
CA ALA A 64 -6.43 7.22 12.15
C ALA A 64 -5.23 7.76 11.36
N THR A 65 -4.26 8.39 12.04
CA THR A 65 -3.04 8.91 11.42
C THR A 65 -2.14 7.77 10.95
N LYS A 66 -2.02 6.69 11.73
CA LYS A 66 -1.30 5.47 11.32
C LYS A 66 -1.93 4.82 10.10
N ARG A 67 -3.27 4.69 10.07
CA ARG A 67 -4.01 4.25 8.88
C ARG A 67 -3.76 5.16 7.67
N ALA A 68 -3.78 6.48 7.83
CA ALA A 68 -3.46 7.39 6.73
C ALA A 68 -2.02 7.22 6.21
N ALA A 69 -1.06 7.00 7.11
CA ALA A 69 0.33 6.70 6.77
C ALA A 69 0.49 5.34 6.07
N CYS A 70 -0.44 4.41 6.30
CA CYS A 70 -0.48 3.12 5.63
C CYS A 70 -0.78 3.21 4.13
N LEU A 71 -1.18 4.38 3.60
CA LEU A 71 -1.26 4.59 2.15
C LEU A 71 0.09 4.32 1.47
N HIS A 72 1.21 4.39 2.20
CA HIS A 72 2.49 3.94 1.69
C HIS A 72 2.71 2.45 2.08
N PRO A 73 2.80 1.50 1.12
CA PRO A 73 2.85 0.07 1.41
C PRO A 73 3.98 -0.35 2.36
N VAL A 74 5.16 0.25 2.21
CA VAL A 74 6.31 0.00 3.11
C VAL A 74 5.99 0.41 4.54
N THR A 75 5.42 1.59 4.74
CA THR A 75 5.05 2.10 6.06
C THR A 75 4.01 1.19 6.70
N CYS A 76 2.99 0.79 5.94
CA CYS A 76 1.94 -0.09 6.42
C CYS A 76 2.50 -1.43 6.89
N PHE A 77 3.33 -2.06 6.05
CA PHE A 77 3.94 -3.35 6.37
C PHE A 77 4.83 -3.27 7.61
N THR A 78 5.69 -2.23 7.72
CA THR A 78 6.54 -2.04 8.89
C THR A 78 5.73 -1.76 10.17
N LEU A 79 4.62 -1.01 10.08
CA LEU A 79 3.72 -0.83 11.23
C LEU A 79 3.05 -2.15 11.65
N ALA A 80 2.72 -3.02 10.68
CA ALA A 80 2.12 -4.32 10.95
C ALA A 80 3.08 -5.30 11.64
N THR A 81 4.39 -5.14 11.46
CA THR A 81 5.38 -6.01 12.12
C THR A 81 5.46 -5.78 13.62
N ILE A 82 5.05 -4.61 14.13
CA ILE A 82 5.05 -4.30 15.56
C ILE A 82 4.09 -5.22 16.33
N PRO A 83 2.76 -5.20 16.08
CA PRO A 83 1.84 -6.09 16.77
C PRO A 83 2.13 -7.56 16.46
N LEU A 84 2.60 -7.89 15.25
CA LEU A 84 3.02 -9.26 14.91
C LEU A 84 4.16 -9.75 15.83
N ALA A 85 5.17 -8.91 16.07
CA ALA A 85 6.27 -9.25 16.97
C ALA A 85 5.81 -9.32 18.44
N GLU A 86 4.98 -8.37 18.89
CA GLU A 86 4.44 -8.34 20.25
C GLU A 86 3.66 -9.62 20.57
N TYR A 87 2.75 -10.05 19.69
CA TYR A 87 1.97 -11.27 19.90
C TYR A 87 2.81 -12.54 19.82
N GLU A 88 3.85 -12.55 18.98
CA GLU A 88 4.76 -13.70 18.90
C GLU A 88 5.64 -13.81 20.16
N GLU A 89 6.11 -12.69 20.70
CA GLU A 89 6.88 -12.64 21.95
C GLU A 89 6.04 -13.00 23.18
N SER A 90 4.75 -12.67 23.17
CA SER A 90 3.82 -13.04 24.25
C SER A 90 3.36 -14.51 24.19
N GLY A 91 3.73 -15.25 23.14
CA GLY A 91 3.37 -16.66 22.95
C GLY A 91 1.92 -16.89 22.52
N VAL A 92 1.22 -15.84 22.09
CA VAL A 92 -0.17 -15.92 21.61
C VAL A 92 -0.21 -16.06 20.08
N GLY A 93 0.63 -15.29 19.38
CA GLY A 93 0.69 -15.22 17.92
C GLY A 93 -0.50 -14.49 17.28
N ILE A 94 -0.40 -14.30 15.96
CA ILE A 94 -1.49 -13.79 15.12
C ILE A 94 -2.40 -14.93 14.69
N THR A 95 -3.62 -14.89 15.18
CA THR A 95 -4.72 -15.81 14.88
C THR A 95 -5.97 -15.01 14.53
N ALA A 96 -7.06 -15.69 14.16
CA ALA A 96 -8.32 -15.03 13.85
C ALA A 96 -8.84 -14.13 15.00
N ASP A 97 -8.59 -14.53 16.24
CA ASP A 97 -9.06 -13.82 17.43
C ASP A 97 -8.18 -12.60 17.77
N THR A 98 -6.88 -12.66 17.44
CA THR A 98 -5.92 -11.57 17.74
C THR A 98 -5.70 -10.61 16.57
N LEU A 99 -6.28 -10.88 15.40
CA LEU A 99 -6.04 -10.11 14.18
C LEU A 99 -6.46 -8.63 14.30
N ASP A 100 -7.58 -8.35 14.97
CA ASP A 100 -8.13 -6.99 15.19
C ASP A 100 -7.91 -6.48 16.63
N SER A 101 -7.02 -7.12 17.39
CA SER A 101 -6.56 -6.61 18.68
C SER A 101 -5.16 -6.04 18.58
N ALA A 102 -4.88 -5.02 19.40
CA ALA A 102 -3.54 -4.46 19.57
C ALA A 102 -3.27 -4.37 21.07
N GLU A 103 -2.08 -4.82 21.51
CA GLU A 103 -1.69 -4.73 22.92
C GLU A 103 -1.24 -3.30 23.28
N ASN A 104 -0.31 -2.72 22.51
CA ASN A 104 0.27 -1.42 22.83
C ASN A 104 0.01 -0.35 21.75
N ASN A 105 0.21 -0.69 20.48
CA ASN A 105 0.41 0.34 19.45
C ASN A 105 -0.86 0.94 18.82
N ASN A 106 -2.06 0.63 19.35
CA ASN A 106 -3.37 1.03 18.81
C ASN A 106 -3.58 0.73 17.31
N PHE A 107 -2.71 -0.07 16.69
CA PHE A 107 -2.70 -0.42 15.28
C PHE A 107 -2.61 -1.93 15.18
N THR A 108 -3.47 -2.52 14.37
CA THR A 108 -3.70 -3.97 14.31
C THR A 108 -3.21 -4.56 13.00
N VAL A 109 -2.98 -5.87 12.95
CA VAL A 109 -2.67 -6.55 11.69
C VAL A 109 -3.87 -6.48 10.73
N ALA A 110 -5.10 -6.52 11.24
CA ALA A 110 -6.32 -6.30 10.46
C ALA A 110 -6.35 -4.93 9.77
N ASP A 111 -5.91 -3.86 10.46
CA ASP A 111 -5.77 -2.53 9.84
C ASP A 111 -4.82 -2.56 8.66
N ALA A 112 -3.67 -3.20 8.81
CA ALA A 112 -2.68 -3.30 7.76
C ALA A 112 -3.21 -4.07 6.55
N LEU A 113 -3.86 -5.22 6.78
CA LEU A 113 -4.46 -6.02 5.72
C LEU A 113 -5.55 -5.25 4.97
N GLY A 114 -6.41 -4.54 5.69
CA GLY A 114 -7.46 -3.70 5.11
C GLY A 114 -6.90 -2.55 4.28
N MET A 115 -5.92 -1.82 4.82
CA MET A 115 -5.32 -0.67 4.14
C MET A 115 -4.47 -1.10 2.92
N LEU A 116 -3.65 -2.16 3.03
CA LEU A 116 -2.90 -2.69 1.88
C LEU A 116 -3.83 -3.20 0.77
N SER A 117 -4.96 -3.82 1.13
CA SER A 117 -5.95 -4.25 0.14
C SER A 117 -6.59 -3.06 -0.58
N LEU A 118 -6.86 -1.98 0.16
CA LEU A 118 -7.35 -0.71 -0.39
C LEU A 118 -6.29 -0.05 -1.29
N ASP A 119 -5.03 -0.06 -0.89
CA ASP A 119 -3.90 0.46 -1.68
C ASP A 119 -3.77 -0.25 -3.02
N ILE A 120 -3.93 -1.57 -3.07
CA ILE A 120 -3.92 -2.33 -4.33
C ILE A 120 -4.95 -1.74 -5.31
N VAL A 121 -6.19 -1.57 -4.85
CA VAL A 121 -7.27 -1.04 -5.69
C VAL A 121 -6.97 0.40 -6.12
N LEU A 122 -6.56 1.25 -5.17
CA LEU A 122 -6.25 2.66 -5.44
C LEU A 122 -5.10 2.81 -6.43
N PHE A 123 -4.00 2.10 -6.23
CA PHE A 123 -2.83 2.21 -7.10
C PHE A 123 -3.04 1.57 -8.46
N LEU A 124 -3.83 0.50 -8.58
CA LEU A 124 -4.21 -0.03 -9.89
C LEU A 124 -5.11 0.95 -10.67
N LEU A 125 -6.08 1.57 -10.00
CA LEU A 125 -6.90 2.61 -10.62
C LEU A 125 -6.07 3.84 -11.01
N LEU A 126 -5.12 4.23 -10.16
CA LEU A 126 -4.19 5.31 -10.45
C LEU A 126 -3.29 4.97 -11.64
N ALA A 127 -2.73 3.77 -11.68
CA ALA A 127 -1.92 3.31 -12.80
C ALA A 127 -2.72 3.34 -14.10
N TRP A 128 -3.94 2.82 -14.09
CA TRP A 128 -4.84 2.87 -15.25
C TRP A 128 -5.17 4.30 -15.68
N TYR A 129 -5.47 5.19 -14.73
CA TYR A 129 -5.76 6.59 -15.01
C TYR A 129 -4.55 7.32 -15.61
N LEU A 130 -3.37 7.15 -15.00
CA LEU A 130 -2.13 7.75 -15.47
C LEU A 130 -1.75 7.23 -16.85
N ASP A 131 -1.99 5.95 -17.12
CA ASP A 131 -1.73 5.35 -18.43
C ASP A 131 -2.53 6.00 -19.58
N GLN A 132 -3.71 6.59 -19.28
CA GLN A 132 -4.56 7.28 -20.26
C GLN A 132 -4.25 8.78 -20.40
N VAL A 133 -3.74 9.42 -19.34
CA VAL A 133 -3.52 10.88 -19.29
C VAL A 133 -2.06 11.25 -19.51
N ALA A 134 -1.11 10.40 -19.10
CA ALA A 134 0.30 10.69 -19.22
C ALA A 134 0.73 10.77 -20.70
N PRO A 135 1.56 11.76 -21.06
CA PRO A 135 2.01 11.94 -22.44
C PRO A 135 2.98 10.83 -22.83
N LYS A 136 2.50 9.84 -23.60
CA LYS A 136 3.32 8.74 -24.12
C LYS A 136 3.97 9.10 -25.45
N GLU A 137 5.09 8.44 -25.76
CA GLU A 137 5.76 8.57 -27.07
C GLU A 137 4.85 8.17 -28.24
N TRP A 138 3.87 7.31 -28.00
CA TRP A 138 2.90 6.84 -29.00
C TRP A 138 1.46 6.96 -28.46
N GLY A 139 0.58 7.63 -29.20
CA GLY A 139 -0.82 7.86 -28.85
C GLY A 139 -1.13 9.31 -28.44
N VAL A 140 -2.37 9.77 -28.68
CA VAL A 140 -2.81 11.11 -28.25
C VAL A 140 -3.24 11.03 -26.77
N PRO A 141 -2.57 11.73 -25.84
CA PRO A 141 -2.95 11.70 -24.43
C PRO A 141 -4.36 12.26 -24.25
N ARG A 142 -5.18 11.57 -23.45
CA ARG A 142 -6.54 12.04 -23.16
C ARG A 142 -6.46 13.21 -22.17
N PRO A 143 -7.36 14.20 -22.26
CA PRO A 143 -7.41 15.30 -21.30
C PRO A 143 -7.67 14.76 -19.88
N TRP A 144 -7.09 15.38 -18.86
CA TRP A 144 -7.20 14.94 -17.45
C TRP A 144 -8.65 14.75 -16.97
N TYR A 145 -9.59 15.51 -17.52
CA TYR A 145 -11.02 15.43 -17.20
C TYR A 145 -11.79 14.39 -18.03
N PHE A 146 -11.12 13.47 -18.74
CA PHE A 146 -11.78 12.50 -19.63
C PHE A 146 -12.83 11.63 -18.91
N LEU A 147 -12.64 11.34 -17.62
CA LEU A 147 -13.60 10.59 -16.80
C LEU A 147 -14.97 11.30 -16.67
N PHE A 148 -14.99 12.63 -16.79
CA PHE A 148 -16.22 13.43 -16.72
C PHE A 148 -16.86 13.66 -18.10
N GLN A 149 -16.25 13.16 -19.18
CA GLN A 149 -16.81 13.31 -20.53
C GLN A 149 -17.74 12.16 -20.86
N ALA A 150 -19.03 12.45 -21.07
CA ALA A 150 -20.02 11.45 -21.53
C ALA A 150 -19.66 10.80 -22.89
N ARG A 151 -18.76 11.42 -23.67
CA ARG A 151 -18.21 10.82 -24.89
C ARG A 151 -17.33 9.60 -24.60
N TYR A 152 -16.53 9.64 -23.54
CA TYR A 152 -15.66 8.53 -23.16
C TYR A 152 -16.46 7.26 -22.86
N TRP A 153 -17.47 7.38 -21.99
CA TRP A 153 -18.29 6.25 -21.58
C TRP A 153 -19.14 5.67 -22.72
N ARG A 154 -19.53 6.49 -23.70
CA ARG A 154 -20.25 6.05 -24.92
C ARG A 154 -19.36 5.40 -25.99
N GLU A 155 -18.04 5.58 -25.90
CA GLU A 155 -17.09 4.87 -26.77
C GLU A 155 -16.63 3.55 -26.14
N VAL A 156 -16.70 3.43 -24.80
CA VAL A 156 -16.29 2.24 -24.04
C VAL A 156 -17.43 1.22 -23.88
N PHE A 157 -18.69 1.68 -23.83
CA PHE A 157 -19.91 0.86 -23.76
C PHE A 157 -20.76 1.02 -25.01
#